data_AF-A0AA92WJT4-F1
#
_entry.id   AF-A0AA92WJT4-F1
#
_cell.length_a   1.000
_cell.length_b   1.000
_cell.length_c   1.000
_cell.angle_alpha   90.00
_cell.angle_beta   90.00
_cell.angle_gamma   90.00
#
_symmetry.space_group_name_H-M   'P 1'
#
loop_
_entity.id
_entity.type
_entity.pdbx_description
1 polymer ?
#
loop_
_entity_poly.entity_id
_entity_poly.type
_entity_poly.pdbx_seq_one_letter_code
_entity_poly.pdbx_strand_id
1 'polypeptide(L)' 'MTEQQYSELLKAYAKEALARMIKADIRSSFPEPYASMYCQQFDDFKNVPDFFEFAARLMRRQ' A
#
# COMPACT_ATOMS: atom_id res chain seq x y z
N MET A 1 -14.21 -7.16 24.52
CA MET A 1 -13.45 -6.23 23.68
C MET A 1 -13.34 -4.90 24.41
N THR A 2 -12.13 -4.46 24.71
CA THR A 2 -11.92 -3.10 25.24
C THR A 2 -11.95 -2.10 24.09
N GLU A 3 -12.19 -0.82 24.39
CA GLU A 3 -12.14 0.24 23.38
C GLU A 3 -10.78 0.29 22.65
N GLN A 4 -9.70 -0.01 23.36
CA GLN A 4 -8.35 -0.09 22.79
C GLN A 4 -8.24 -1.22 21.76
N GLN A 5 -8.69 -2.43 22.10
CA GLN A 5 -8.69 -3.57 21.17
C GLN A 5 -9.56 -3.30 19.93
N TYR A 6 -10.70 -2.63 20.11
CA TYR A 6 -11.57 -2.22 19.01
C TYR A 6 -10.90 -1.19 18.09
N SER A 7 -10.23 -0.19 18.68
CA SER A 7 -9.48 0.83 17.93
C SER A 7 -8.33 0.22 17.13
N GLU A 8 -7.59 -0.71 17.72
CA GLU A 8 -6.51 -1.44 17.04
C GLU A 8 -7.04 -2.30 15.89
N LEU A 9 -8.16 -2.99 16.11
CA LEU A 9 -8.83 -3.78 15.06
C LEU A 9 -9.27 -2.90 13.90
N LEU A 10 -9.91 -1.75 14.18
CA LEU A 10 -10.31 -0.80 13.15
C LEU A 10 -9.11 -0.27 12.35
N LYS A 11 -8.00 0.06 13.02
CA LYS A 11 -6.77 0.50 12.36
C LYS A 11 -6.18 -0.60 11.47
N ALA A 12 -6.14 -1.84 11.95
CA ALA A 12 -5.65 -2.97 11.16
C ALA A 12 -6.54 -3.23 9.94
N TYR A 13 -7.87 -3.21 10.12
CA TYR A 13 -8.84 -3.35 9.06
C TYR A 13 -8.70 -2.25 8.00
N ALA A 14 -8.58 -0.99 8.41
CA ALA A 14 -8.40 0.13 7.48
C ALA A 14 -7.11 0.01 6.65
N LYS A 15 -6.00 -0.42 7.27
CA LYS A 15 -4.74 -0.67 6.56
C LYS A 15 -4.89 -1.78 5.52
N GLU A 16 -5.52 -2.89 5.89
CA GLU A 16 -5.77 -4.02 4.98
C GLU A 16 -6.70 -3.64 3.84
N ALA A 17 -7.77 -2.88 4.11
CA ALA A 17 -8.68 -2.37 3.09
C ALA A 17 -7.95 -1.47 2.09
N LEU A 18 -7.12 -0.54 2.57
CA LEU A 18 -6.30 0.33 1.72
C LEU A 18 -5.30 -0.47 0.86
N ALA A 19 -4.60 -1.45 1.46
CA ALA A 19 -3.68 -2.33 0.73
C ALA A 19 -4.39 -3.09 -0.40
N ARG A 20 -5.61 -3.59 -0.14
CA ARG A 20 -6.44 -4.25 -1.16
C ARG A 20 -6.85 -3.30 -2.28
N MET A 21 -7.25 -2.08 -1.95
CA MET A 21 -7.62 -1.06 -2.95
C MET A 21 -6.45 -0.74 -3.88
N ILE A 22 -5.24 -0.54 -3.34
CA ILE A 22 -4.03 -0.26 -4.13
C ILE A 22 -3.70 -1.44 -5.05
N LYS A 23 -3.71 -2.68 -4.54
CA LYS A 23 -3.46 -3.86 -5.38
C LYS A 23 -4.52 -4.08 -6.45
N ALA A 24 -5.78 -3.74 -6.17
CA ALA A 24 -6.85 -3.79 -7.17
C ALA A 24 -6.61 -2.78 -8.29
N ASP A 25 -6.21 -1.56 -7.94
CA ASP A 25 -5.86 -0.50 -8.89
C ASP A 25 -4.64 -0.86 -9.76
N ILE A 26 -3.61 -1.46 -9.17
CA ILE A 26 -2.46 -2.01 -9.91
C ILE A 26 -2.93 -3.07 -10.93
N ARG A 27 -3.80 -4.00 -10.53
CA ARG A 27 -4.30 -5.05 -11.42
C ARG A 27 -5.21 -4.51 -12.53
N SER A 28 -5.92 -3.42 -12.32
CA SER A 28 -6.71 -2.78 -13.39
C SER A 28 -5.84 -1.94 -14.32
N SER A 29 -4.74 -1.37 -13.82
CA SER A 29 -3.88 -0.47 -14.59
C SER A 29 -2.83 -1.20 -15.42
N PHE A 30 -2.43 -2.42 -15.05
CA PHE A 30 -1.36 -3.17 -15.70
C PHE A 30 -1.81 -4.59 -16.10
N PRO A 31 -1.36 -5.11 -17.26
CA PRO A 31 -1.58 -6.51 -17.61
C PRO A 31 -0.61 -7.44 -16.85
N GLU A 32 -0.95 -8.72 -16.77
CA GLU A 32 -0.01 -9.74 -16.30
C GLU A 32 1.16 -9.91 -17.30
N PRO A 33 2.40 -10.20 -16.84
CA PRO A 33 2.79 -10.50 -15.45
C PRO A 33 3.14 -9.27 -14.59
N TYR A 34 3.06 -8.06 -15.17
CA TYR A 34 3.50 -6.83 -14.51
C TYR A 34 2.64 -6.49 -13.30
N ALA A 35 1.32 -6.71 -13.38
CA ALA A 35 0.42 -6.52 -12.24
C ALA A 35 0.85 -7.34 -11.01
N SER A 36 1.17 -8.62 -11.20
CA SER A 36 1.68 -9.49 -10.13
C SER A 36 3.02 -9.00 -9.59
N MET A 37 3.94 -8.59 -10.46
CA MET A 37 5.25 -8.05 -10.06
C MET A 37 5.10 -6.79 -9.20
N TYR A 38 4.23 -5.84 -9.59
CA TYR A 38 4.00 -4.62 -8.83
C TYR A 38 3.26 -4.86 -7.51
N CYS A 39 2.31 -5.79 -7.47
CA CYS A 39 1.67 -6.20 -6.21
C CYS A 39 2.69 -6.81 -5.24
N GLN A 40 3.63 -7.63 -5.75
CA GLN A 40 4.69 -8.21 -4.94
C GLN A 40 5.65 -7.12 -4.41
N GLN A 41 6.04 -6.16 -5.26
CA GLN A 41 6.84 -5.01 -4.81
C GLN A 41 6.12 -4.20 -3.72
N PHE A 42 4.80 -3.97 -3.87
CA PHE A 42 3.97 -3.33 -2.85
C PHE A 42 4.00 -4.09 -1.51
N ASP A 43 3.92 -5.41 -1.54
CA ASP A 43 4.02 -6.25 -0.34
C ASP A 43 5.42 -6.25 0.27
N ASP A 44 6.45 -6.16 -0.57
CA ASP A 44 7.85 -6.14 -0.17
C ASP A 44 8.32 -4.76 0.32
N PHE A 45 7.51 -3.70 0.17
CA PHE A 45 7.74 -2.38 0.78
C PHE A 45 7.61 -2.46 2.32
N LYS A 46 8.56 -3.14 2.96
CA LYS A 46 8.76 -3.13 4.41
C LYS A 46 9.15 -1.75 4.94
N ASN A 47 9.72 -0.90 4.06
CA ASN A 47 10.07 0.47 4.37
C ASN A 47 9.18 1.43 3.58
N VAL A 48 7.93 1.56 4.02
CA VAL A 48 7.04 2.68 3.66
C VAL A 48 7.74 4.06 3.64
N PRO A 49 8.75 4.36 4.50
CA PRO A 49 9.55 5.58 4.41
C PRO A 49 10.28 5.77 3.07
N ASP A 50 10.86 4.70 2.50
CA ASP A 50 11.61 4.77 1.24
C ASP A 50 10.67 5.08 0.06
N PHE A 51 9.44 4.57 0.11
CA PHE A 51 8.40 4.90 -0.87
C PHE A 51 7.99 6.38 -0.79
N PHE A 52 7.76 6.91 0.42
CA PHE A 52 7.45 8.32 0.59
C PHE A 52 8.63 9.23 0.23
N GLU A 53 9.86 8.81 0.49
CA GLU A 53 11.05 9.55 0.08
C GLU A 53 11.20 9.56 -1.46
N PHE A 54 10.94 8.43 -2.12
CA PHE A 54 10.89 8.34 -3.57
C PHE A 54 9.81 9.25 -4.16
N ALA A 55 8.58 9.20 -3.63
CA ALA A 55 7.48 10.07 -4.06
C ALA A 55 7.79 11.56 -3.82
N ALA A 56 8.36 11.91 -2.66
CA ALA A 56 8.78 13.27 -2.35
C ALA A 56 9.91 13.77 -3.26
N ARG A 57 10.81 12.88 -3.72
CA ARG A 57 11.82 13.20 -4.74
C ARG A 57 11.20 13.45 -6.12
N LEU A 58 10.17 12.70 -6.50
CA LEU A 58 9.43 12.92 -7.76
C LEU A 58 8.70 14.27 -7.74
N MET A 59 8.03 14.59 -6.63
CA MET A 59 7.32 15.87 -6.47
C MET A 59 8.25 17.09 -6.41
N ARG A 60 9.49 16.94 -5.88
CA ARG A 60 10.50 18.03 -5.86
C ARG A 60 11.20 18.30 -7.20
N ARG A 61 11.01 17.43 -8.19
CA ARG A 61 11.58 17.57 -9.54
C ARG A 61 10.60 18.16 -10.55
N GLN A 62 9.41 18.56 -10.09
CA GLN A 62 8.50 19.49 -10.78
C GLN A 62 8.64 20.87 -10.15
#